data_AF-A0A735YSZ3-F1
#
_entry.id   AF-A0A735YSZ3-F1
#
_cell.length_a   1.000
_cell.length_b   1.000
_cell.length_c   1.000
_cell.angle_alpha   90.00
_cell.angle_beta   90.00
_cell.angle_gamma   90.00
#
_symmetry.space_group_name_H-M   'P 1'
#
loop_
_entity.id
_entity.type
_entity.pdbx_description
1 polymer ?
#
loop_
_entity_poly.entity_id
_entity_poly.type
_entity_poly.pdbx_seq_one_letter_code
_entity_poly.pdbx_strand_id
1 'polypeptide(L)' 'MEWKVVDTVISPSTGVSFSCIHSLKNLRLTLWYQADVYMPPGSIIIPFNKGVLINDKLYPVTVYNVTRFNPVLWKSLKEN' A
#
# COMPACT_ATOMS: atom_id res chain seq x y z
N MET A 1 -2.77 -6.99 -12.87
CA MET A 1 -1.83 -7.69 -11.97
C MET A 1 -2.33 -7.46 -10.56
N GLU A 2 -2.65 -8.54 -9.83
CA GLU A 2 -3.17 -8.48 -8.47
C GLU A 2 -2.03 -8.43 -7.46
N TRP A 3 -2.24 -7.66 -6.39
CA TRP A 3 -1.30 -7.52 -5.28
C TRP A 3 -2.04 -7.74 -3.98
N LYS A 4 -1.50 -8.56 -3.09
CA LYS A 4 -2.07 -8.72 -1.76
C LYS A 4 -1.39 -7.78 -0.79
N VAL A 5 -2.19 -7.09 0.02
CA VAL A 5 -1.71 -6.22 1.08
C VAL A 5 -1.32 -7.09 2.26
N VAL A 6 -0.07 -7.00 2.67
CA VAL A 6 0.48 -7.75 3.81
C VAL A 6 0.27 -6.95 5.09
N ASP A 7 0.51 -5.65 5.02
CA ASP A 7 0.56 -4.76 6.17
C ASP A 7 0.41 -3.31 5.73
N THR A 8 -0.13 -2.46 6.60
CA THR A 8 -0.34 -1.04 6.31
C THR A 8 -0.01 -0.20 7.54
N VAL A 9 0.81 0.82 7.35
CA VAL A 9 1.17 1.83 8.34
C VAL A 9 0.56 3.15 7.92
N ILE A 10 -0.14 3.81 8.82
CA ILE A 10 -0.82 5.08 8.55
C ILE A 10 -0.10 6.15 9.36
N SER A 11 0.32 7.23 8.69
CA SER A 11 0.86 8.43 9.36
C SER A 11 -0.26 9.45 9.55
N PRO A 12 -0.86 9.58 10.75
CA PRO A 12 -2.02 10.43 10.96
C PRO A 12 -1.70 11.92 10.79
N SER A 13 -0.45 12.31 11.03
CA SER A 13 0.00 13.70 10.96
C SER A 13 0.10 14.25 9.54
N THR A 14 0.33 13.39 8.55
CA THR A 14 0.55 13.78 7.15
C THR A 14 -0.54 13.30 6.20
N GLY A 15 -1.41 12.38 6.63
CA GLY A 15 -2.40 11.73 5.76
C GLY A 15 -1.78 10.75 4.76
N VAL A 16 -0.48 10.49 4.86
CA VAL A 16 0.24 9.52 4.02
C VAL A 16 0.16 8.14 4.66
N SER A 17 -0.16 7.15 3.83
CA SER A 17 -0.18 5.75 4.19
C SER A 17 0.91 5.00 3.45
N PHE A 18 1.44 3.99 4.12
CA PHE A 18 2.40 3.07 3.58
C PHE A 18 1.79 1.67 3.58
N SER A 19 1.79 0.99 2.45
CA SER A 19 1.32 -0.40 2.38
C SER A 19 2.41 -1.31 1.87
N CYS A 20 2.68 -2.38 2.60
CA CYS A 20 3.50 -3.48 2.15
C CYS A 20 2.62 -4.40 1.30
N ILE A 21 2.95 -4.50 0.01
CA ILE A 21 2.22 -5.33 -0.94
C ILE A 21 3.12 -6.44 -1.46
N HIS A 22 2.53 -7.61 -1.73
CA HIS A 22 3.25 -8.72 -2.34
C HIS A 22 2.53 -9.23 -3.58
N SER A 23 3.31 -9.58 -4.61
CA SER A 23 2.79 -10.26 -5.79
C SER A 23 2.87 -11.77 -5.65
N LEU A 24 2.15 -12.47 -6.53
CA LEU A 24 2.21 -13.92 -6.69
C LEU A 24 3.62 -14.45 -7.05
N LYS A 25 4.53 -13.59 -7.53
CA LYS A 25 5.91 -13.95 -7.89
C LYS A 25 6.93 -13.62 -6.78
N ASN A 26 6.49 -13.55 -5.52
CA ASN A 26 7.31 -13.21 -4.34
C ASN A 26 7.97 -11.82 -4.36
N LEU A 27 7.56 -10.92 -5.26
CA LEU A 27 8.01 -9.53 -5.24
C LEU A 27 7.26 -8.79 -4.14
N ARG A 28 8.01 -8.25 -3.17
CA ARG A 28 7.48 -7.39 -2.11
C ARG A 28 7.85 -5.94 -2.37
N LEU A 29 6.86 -5.06 -2.29
CA LEU A 29 7.01 -3.63 -2.51
C LEU A 29 6.41 -2.86 -1.33
N THR A 30 6.91 -1.64 -1.14
CA THR A 30 6.32 -0.65 -0.25
C THR A 30 5.70 0.45 -1.10
N LEU A 31 4.38 0.62 -0.98
CA LEU A 31 3.61 1.65 -1.64
C LEU A 31 3.47 2.86 -0.71
N TRP A 32 3.81 4.05 -1.21
CA TRP A 32 3.66 5.31 -0.50
C TRP A 32 2.53 6.08 -1.17
N TYR A 33 1.43 6.29 -0.47
CA TYR A 33 0.23 6.86 -1.09
C TYR A 33 -0.57 7.71 -0.11
N GLN A 34 -1.38 8.60 -0.68
CA GLN A 34 -2.43 9.30 0.04
C GLN A 34 -3.78 8.90 -0.56
N ALA A 35 -4.75 8.65 0.32
CA ALA A 35 -6.08 8.21 -0.05
C ALA A 35 -7.07 8.51 1.09
N ASP A 36 -8.34 8.64 0.74
CA ASP A 36 -9.43 8.76 1.74
C ASP A 36 -9.68 7.43 2.47
N VAL A 37 -9.26 6.32 1.87
CA VAL A 37 -9.41 4.96 2.40
C VAL A 37 -8.05 4.26 2.36
N TYR A 38 -7.62 3.71 3.49
CA TYR A 38 -6.41 2.90 3.56
C TYR A 38 -6.65 1.50 2.98
N MET A 39 -5.60 0.89 2.47
CA MET A 39 -5.65 -0.48 1.97
C MET A 39 -5.50 -1.45 3.15
N PRO A 40 -6.53 -2.24 3.51
CA PRO A 40 -6.47 -3.08 4.71
C PRO A 40 -5.58 -4.32 4.48
N PRO A 41 -4.81 -4.78 5.48
CA PRO A 41 -4.09 -6.04 5.43
C PRO A 41 -5.01 -7.21 5.05
N GLY A 42 -4.51 -8.11 4.20
CA GLY A 42 -5.25 -9.26 3.68
C GLY A 42 -6.06 -8.98 2.41
N SER A 43 -6.32 -7.71 2.06
CA SER A 43 -7.04 -7.37 0.83
C SER A 43 -6.21 -7.62 -0.43
N ILE A 44 -6.90 -7.81 -1.56
CA ILE A 44 -6.32 -7.82 -2.89
C ILE A 44 -6.59 -6.46 -3.53
N ILE A 45 -5.54 -5.83 -4.03
CA ILE A 45 -5.60 -4.59 -4.78
C ILE A 45 -5.23 -4.83 -6.24
N ILE A 46 -5.94 -4.14 -7.13
CA ILE A 46 -5.66 -4.14 -8.57
C ILE A 46 -5.37 -2.70 -8.98
N PRO A 47 -4.17 -2.40 -9.50
CA PRO A 47 -3.86 -1.07 -10.03
C PRO A 47 -4.84 -0.69 -11.14
N PHE A 48 -5.34 0.54 -11.09
CA PHE A 48 -6.26 1.09 -12.06
C PHE A 48 -5.86 2.53 -12.42
N ASN A 49 -6.30 3.04 -13.57
CA ASN A 49 -5.79 4.32 -14.12
C ASN A 49 -5.90 5.51 -13.13
N LYS A 50 -6.92 5.54 -12.28
CA LYS A 50 -7.16 6.62 -11.30
C LYS A 50 -7.05 6.17 -9.83
N GLY A 51 -6.46 5.01 -9.56
CA GLY A 51 -6.31 4.52 -8.20
C GLY A 51 -6.15 3.01 -8.12
N VAL A 52 -6.88 2.39 -7.20
CA VAL A 52 -6.87 0.93 -7.03
C VAL A 52 -8.29 0.38 -6.89
N LEU A 53 -8.50 -0.82 -7.40
CA LEU A 53 -9.69 -1.61 -7.08
C LEU A 53 -9.39 -2.43 -5.82
N ILE A 54 -10.30 -2.37 -4.85
CA ILE A 54 -10.29 -3.22 -3.65
C ILE A 54 -11.67 -3.86 -3.56
N ASN A 55 -11.76 -5.20 -3.62
CA ASN A 55 -13.03 -5.93 -3.68
C ASN A 55 -13.98 -5.38 -4.77
N ASP A 56 -13.48 -5.24 -5.99
CA ASP A 56 -14.19 -4.70 -7.17
C ASP A 56 -14.69 -3.25 -7.08
N LYS A 57 -14.40 -2.55 -6.00
CA LYS A 57 -14.73 -1.14 -5.84
C LYS A 57 -13.51 -0.25 -6.10
N LEU A 58 -13.70 0.79 -6.90
CA LEU A 58 -12.66 1.76 -7.23
C LEU A 58 -12.46 2.77 -6.10
N TYR A 59 -11.23 2.84 -5.62
CA TYR A 59 -10.78 3.82 -4.64
C TYR A 59 -9.73 4.72 -5.29
N PRO A 60 -9.98 6.04 -5.39
CA PRO A 60 -8.97 6.99 -5.82
C PRO A 60 -7.79 6.97 -4.86
N VAL A 61 -6.57 6.83 -5.39
CA VAL A 61 -5.35 6.92 -4.58
C VAL A 61 -4.29 7.72 -5.34
N THR A 62 -3.57 8.57 -4.64
CA THR A 62 -2.40 9.27 -5.17
C THR A 62 -1.15 8.56 -4.69
N VAL A 63 -0.45 7.90 -5.62
CA VAL A 63 0.80 7.20 -5.32
C VAL A 63 1.96 8.18 -5.47
N TYR A 64 2.71 8.39 -4.38
CA TYR A 64 3.91 9.22 -4.38
C TYR A 64 5.16 8.44 -4.77
N ASN A 65 5.27 7.20 -4.27
CA ASN A 65 6.45 6.38 -4.52
C ASN A 65 6.13 4.89 -4.41
N VAL A 66 6.92 4.08 -5.10
CA VAL A 66 6.89 2.61 -5.02
C VAL A 66 8.33 2.13 -4.91
N THR A 67 8.67 1.50 -3.80
CA THR A 67 10.02 0.99 -3.54
C THR A 67 10.01 -0.50 -3.27
N ARG A 68 11.16 -1.16 -3.39
CA ARG A 68 11.28 -2.55 -2.92
C ARG A 68 11.13 -2.58 -1.40
N PHE A 69 10.44 -3.60 -0.90
CA PHE A 69 10.26 -3.76 0.53
C PHE A 69 11.60 -3.87 1.25
N ASN A 70 11.81 -3.02 2.25
CA ASN A 70 12.97 -3.08 3.14
C ASN A 70 12.47 -3.27 4.58
N PRO A 71 12.78 -4.40 5.24
CA PRO A 71 12.28 -4.70 6.58
C PRO A 71 12.80 -3.73 7.64
N VAL A 72 14.02 -3.21 7.50
CA VAL A 72 14.61 -2.25 8.46
C VAL A 72 13.85 -0.93 8.40
N LEU A 73 13.67 -0.39 7.20
CA LEU A 73 12.89 0.85 7.00
C LEU A 73 11.44 0.67 7.44
N TRP A 74 10.83 -0.48 7.16
CA TRP A 74 9.46 -0.78 7.56
C TRP A 74 9.29 -0.78 9.08
N LYS A 75 10.25 -1.37 9.81
CA LYS A 75 10.26 -1.35 11.27
C LYS A 75 10.34 0.07 11.80
N SER A 76 11.24 0.91 11.26
CA SER A 76 11.34 2.31 11.65
C SER A 76 10.06 3.10 11.37
N LEU A 77 9.33 2.81 10.29
CA LEU A 77 8.04 3.45 10.01
C LEU A 77 6.96 3.12 11.05
N LYS A 78 7.03 1.95 11.68
CA LYS A 78 6.07 1.53 12.73
C LYS A 78 6.38 2.09 14.11
N GLU A 79 7.64 2.44 14.35
CA GLU A 79 8.12 2.93 15.64
C GLU A 79 7.97 4.45 15.79
N ASN A 80 7.65 5.15 14.69
CA ASN A 80 7.28 6.58 14.69
C ASN A 80 5.77 6.75 14.86
#